data_AF-W2KNP9-F1
#
_entry.id   AF-W2KNP9-F1
#
_cell.length_a   1.000
_cell.length_b   1.000
_cell.length_c   1.000
_cell.angle_alpha   90.00
_cell.angle_beta   90.00
_cell.angle_gamma   90.00
#
_symmetry.space_group_name_H-M   'P 1'
#
loop_
_entity.id
_entity.type
_entity.pdbx_description
1 polymer ?
#
loop_
_entity_poly.entity_id
_entity_poly.type
_entity_poly.pdbx_seq_one_letter_code
_entity_poly.pdbx_strand_id
1 'polypeptide(L)'
;MLLELVGECKQNIWEFLGIQELCRVACAARNAEQGVCLGPIWLKHARTLLTRSQQALRDDTGVLGCRLQRHNASRNLLVREETTIPKMEILVGMYETIDWRRWCRDTHVTLVRFRTNNTGFAQAMSSLQELKTERSQLKEAMQSVKASSHSDKHTRRLQMNCVKWMNRTHRRQAAASNSIQAQNAALSKAELTARLQKVENSIQSTAQEQFGLRKRATKSLHKLNTQLAKGTKVLRDLGAHTDAERIVA
;
A
#
# COMPACT_ATOMS: atom_id res chain seq x y z
N MET A 1 -13.59 -27.27 -27.35
CA MET A 1 -12.18 -26.83 -27.42
C MET A 1 -11.30 -27.40 -26.31
N LEU A 2 -11.29 -26.91 -25.05
CA LEU A 2 -10.38 -27.44 -24.02
C LEU A 2 -10.56 -28.94 -23.73
N LEU A 3 -11.79 -29.47 -23.81
CA LEU A 3 -12.08 -30.89 -23.57
C LEU A 3 -11.53 -31.82 -24.67
N GLU A 4 -11.39 -31.32 -25.89
CA GLU A 4 -10.99 -32.09 -27.08
C GLU A 4 -9.47 -32.13 -27.30
N LEU A 5 -8.71 -31.35 -26.54
CA LEU A 5 -7.25 -31.31 -26.64
C LEU A 5 -6.58 -32.56 -26.04
N VAL A 6 -5.43 -32.93 -26.59
CA VAL A 6 -4.56 -34.00 -26.07
C VAL A 6 -4.01 -33.58 -24.70
N GLY A 7 -3.78 -34.57 -23.82
CA GLY A 7 -3.32 -34.35 -22.44
C GLY A 7 -2.09 -33.46 -22.32
N GLU A 8 -1.10 -33.60 -23.21
CA GLU A 8 0.11 -32.75 -23.22
C GLU A 8 -0.19 -31.28 -23.56
N CYS A 9 -1.05 -31.03 -24.55
CA CYS A 9 -1.47 -29.67 -24.90
C CYS A 9 -2.28 -29.04 -23.76
N LYS A 10 -3.13 -29.83 -23.10
CA LYS A 10 -3.84 -29.40 -21.89
C LYS A 10 -2.83 -29.04 -20.79
N GLN A 11 -1.91 -29.93 -20.46
CA GLN A 11 -0.89 -29.72 -19.44
C GLN A 11 -0.15 -28.39 -19.65
N ASN A 12 0.31 -28.11 -20.88
CA ASN A 12 0.97 -26.85 -21.21
C ASN A 12 0.06 -25.63 -20.97
N ILE A 13 -1.19 -25.67 -21.43
CA ILE A 13 -2.15 -24.57 -21.20
C ILE A 13 -2.36 -24.34 -19.70
N TRP A 14 -2.58 -25.40 -18.93
CA TRP A 14 -2.79 -25.33 -17.49
C TRP A 14 -1.57 -24.76 -16.76
N GLU A 15 -0.35 -25.05 -17.21
CA GLU A 15 0.87 -24.46 -16.63
C GLU A 15 1.05 -22.96 -16.90
N PHE A 16 0.47 -22.44 -17.98
CA PHE A 16 0.52 -21.01 -18.31
C PHE A 16 -0.49 -20.18 -17.51
N LEU A 17 -1.58 -20.79 -17.02
CA LEU A 17 -2.64 -20.07 -16.33
C LEU A 17 -2.18 -19.58 -14.94
N GLY A 18 -2.60 -18.37 -14.58
CA GLY A 18 -2.42 -17.87 -13.22
C GLY A 18 -3.38 -18.54 -12.23
N ILE A 19 -3.14 -18.34 -10.93
CA ILE A 19 -3.95 -18.96 -9.85
C ILE A 19 -5.44 -18.60 -9.98
N GLN A 20 -5.74 -17.38 -10.40
CA GLN A 20 -7.12 -16.91 -10.56
C GLN A 20 -7.81 -17.61 -11.74
N GLU A 21 -7.12 -17.71 -12.87
CA GLU A 21 -7.60 -18.37 -14.08
C GLU A 21 -7.74 -19.88 -13.85
N LEU A 22 -6.76 -20.50 -13.20
CA LEU A 22 -6.83 -21.91 -12.78
C LEU A 22 -8.04 -22.18 -11.90
N CYS A 23 -8.28 -21.36 -10.88
CA CYS A 23 -9.46 -21.51 -10.02
C CYS A 23 -10.78 -21.34 -10.80
N ARG A 24 -10.80 -20.49 -11.83
CA ARG A 24 -12.00 -20.27 -12.67
C ARG A 24 -12.25 -21.42 -13.63
N VAL A 25 -11.23 -21.89 -14.34
CA VAL A 25 -11.33 -23.02 -15.28
C VAL A 25 -11.75 -24.28 -14.54
N ALA A 26 -11.15 -24.52 -13.38
CA ALA A 26 -11.47 -25.60 -12.45
C ALA A 26 -12.89 -25.54 -11.86
N CYS A 27 -13.57 -24.39 -11.93
CA CYS A 27 -14.98 -24.24 -11.54
C CYS A 27 -15.93 -24.31 -12.74
N ALA A 28 -15.49 -23.89 -13.93
CA ALA A 28 -16.31 -23.79 -15.13
C ALA A 28 -16.49 -25.14 -15.85
N ALA A 29 -15.53 -26.05 -15.75
CA ALA A 29 -15.57 -27.33 -16.46
C ALA A 29 -15.05 -28.48 -15.59
N ARG A 30 -15.97 -29.27 -15.03
CA ARG A 30 -15.67 -30.44 -14.16
C ARG A 30 -14.75 -31.48 -14.81
N ASN A 31 -14.67 -31.51 -16.15
CA ASN A 31 -13.86 -32.46 -16.91
C ASN A 31 -12.66 -31.80 -17.63
N ALA A 32 -12.45 -30.48 -17.50
CA ALA A 32 -11.31 -29.82 -18.16
C ALA A 32 -9.95 -30.21 -17.56
N GLU A 33 -9.97 -30.77 -16.35
CA GLU A 33 -8.83 -31.28 -15.60
C GLU A 33 -8.48 -32.73 -15.99
N GLN A 34 -9.37 -33.42 -16.73
CA GLN A 34 -9.21 -34.82 -17.07
C GLN A 34 -8.01 -35.01 -18.02
N GLY A 35 -7.06 -35.83 -17.58
CA GLY A 35 -5.79 -36.07 -18.29
C GLY A 35 -4.67 -35.07 -17.97
N VAL A 36 -4.86 -34.19 -16.97
CA VAL A 36 -3.85 -33.21 -16.51
C VAL A 36 -3.33 -33.61 -15.14
N CYS A 37 -2.01 -33.63 -14.97
CA CYS A 37 -1.38 -33.85 -13.67
C CYS A 37 -1.38 -32.53 -12.87
N LEU A 38 -2.48 -32.28 -12.15
CA LEU A 38 -2.70 -31.01 -11.44
C LEU A 38 -1.81 -30.80 -10.22
N GLY A 39 -1.43 -31.86 -9.50
CA GLY A 39 -0.62 -31.76 -8.26
C GLY A 39 0.66 -30.95 -8.44
N PRO A 40 1.52 -31.28 -9.43
CA PRO A 40 2.71 -30.51 -9.75
C PRO A 40 2.44 -29.05 -10.15
N ILE A 41 1.37 -28.79 -10.92
CA ILE A 41 1.00 -27.44 -11.33
C ILE A 41 0.65 -26.59 -10.10
N TRP A 42 -0.21 -27.10 -9.23
CA TRP A 42 -0.58 -26.40 -8.00
C TRP A 42 0.61 -26.20 -7.05
N LEU A 43 1.52 -27.17 -6.96
CA LEU A 43 2.75 -27.03 -6.16
C LEU A 43 3.67 -25.93 -6.72
N LYS A 44 3.86 -25.87 -8.05
CA LYS A 44 4.63 -24.82 -8.74
C LYS A 44 4.06 -23.44 -8.43
N HIS A 45 2.74 -23.30 -8.51
CA HIS A 45 2.05 -22.06 -8.13
C HIS A 45 2.16 -21.76 -6.64
N ALA A 46 2.09 -22.77 -5.77
CA ALA A 46 2.23 -22.59 -4.33
C ALA A 46 3.60 -22.01 -3.97
N ARG A 47 4.67 -22.57 -4.53
CA ARG A 47 6.05 -22.08 -4.36
C ARG A 47 6.19 -20.64 -4.85
N THR A 48 5.71 -20.37 -6.07
CA THR A 48 5.76 -19.01 -6.65
C THR A 48 4.98 -18.01 -5.80
N LEU A 49 3.82 -18.41 -5.28
CA LEU A 49 2.99 -17.57 -4.42
C LEU A 49 3.66 -17.28 -3.07
N LEU A 50 4.34 -18.26 -2.48
CA LEU A 50 5.14 -18.07 -1.27
C LEU A 50 6.26 -17.06 -1.51
N THR A 51 7.04 -17.23 -2.56
CA THR A 51 8.12 -16.29 -2.91
C THR A 51 7.57 -14.88 -3.15
N ARG A 52 6.48 -14.74 -3.92
CA ARG A 52 5.83 -13.45 -4.16
C ARG A 52 5.30 -12.80 -2.89
N SER A 53 4.79 -13.60 -1.95
CA SER A 53 4.27 -13.11 -0.68
C SER A 53 5.37 -12.68 0.28
N GLN A 54 6.46 -13.45 0.34
CA GLN A 54 7.67 -13.09 1.09
C GLN A 54 8.29 -11.81 0.54
N GLN A 55 8.39 -11.68 -0.78
CA GLN A 55 8.87 -10.46 -1.43
C GLN A 55 7.96 -9.27 -1.11
N ALA A 56 6.64 -9.45 -1.17
CA ALA A 56 5.68 -8.40 -0.81
C ALA A 56 5.79 -7.95 0.65
N LEU A 57 6.25 -8.80 1.57
CA LEU A 57 6.56 -8.41 2.95
C LEU A 57 7.89 -7.67 3.09
N ARG A 58 8.87 -7.96 2.23
CA ARG A 58 10.19 -7.29 2.24
C ARG A 58 10.10 -5.88 1.68
N ASP A 59 9.36 -5.71 0.58
CA ASP A 59 9.19 -4.43 -0.09
C ASP A 59 8.16 -3.52 0.59
N ASP A 60 7.53 -4.00 1.67
CA ASP A 60 6.50 -3.26 2.39
C ASP A 60 7.07 -2.07 3.19
N THR A 61 6.67 -0.87 2.79
CA THR A 61 6.97 0.40 3.45
C THR A 61 5.83 0.94 4.31
N GLY A 62 4.66 0.29 4.31
CA GLY A 62 3.45 0.70 5.01
C GLY A 62 3.48 0.36 6.50
N VAL A 63 2.70 -0.64 6.91
CA VAL A 63 2.57 -1.05 8.32
C VAL A 63 3.92 -1.45 8.93
N LEU A 64 4.76 -2.16 8.16
CA LEU A 64 6.12 -2.55 8.57
C LEU A 64 7.14 -1.39 8.55
N GLY A 65 6.78 -0.24 7.95
CA GLY A 65 7.55 1.00 8.01
C GLY A 65 7.58 1.62 9.40
N CYS A 66 6.56 1.37 10.23
CA CYS A 66 6.55 1.76 11.63
C CYS A 66 7.56 0.89 12.42
N ARG A 67 8.67 1.50 12.85
CA ARG A 67 9.85 0.85 13.47
C ARG A 67 9.58 -0.24 14.52
N LEU A 68 8.42 -0.23 15.19
CA LEU A 68 8.01 -1.24 16.18
C LEU A 68 7.64 -2.62 15.59
N GLN A 69 7.25 -2.73 14.32
CA GLN A 69 6.76 -4.00 13.75
C GLN A 69 7.79 -4.78 12.93
N ARG A 70 8.94 -4.19 12.57
CA ARG A 70 10.01 -4.89 11.84
C ARG A 70 10.55 -6.09 12.61
N HIS A 71 10.55 -6.02 13.95
CA HIS A 71 11.10 -7.07 14.80
C HIS A 71 10.28 -8.38 14.81
N ASN A 72 8.99 -8.32 14.46
CA ASN A 72 8.13 -9.52 14.40
C ASN A 72 8.10 -10.17 13.01
N ALA A 73 8.46 -9.46 11.94
CA ALA A 73 8.50 -10.00 10.58
C ALA A 73 9.83 -10.73 10.27
N SER A 74 10.92 -10.31 10.90
CA SER A 74 12.27 -10.86 10.67
C SER A 74 12.50 -12.24 11.29
N ARG A 75 11.65 -12.67 12.24
CA ARG A 75 11.87 -13.92 12.98
C ARG A 75 11.57 -15.19 12.18
N ASN A 76 10.95 -15.08 10.99
CA ASN A 76 10.54 -16.21 10.17
C ASN A 76 11.30 -16.35 8.83
N LEU A 77 12.35 -15.55 8.58
CA LEU A 77 12.92 -15.38 7.23
C LEU A 77 14.37 -15.85 7.02
N LEU A 78 14.85 -16.83 7.80
CA LEU A 78 16.13 -17.48 7.53
C LEU A 78 15.96 -18.99 7.36
N VAL A 79 15.56 -19.41 6.17
CA VAL A 79 16.11 -20.62 5.54
C VAL A 79 16.27 -20.31 4.06
N ARG A 80 17.53 -20.26 3.62
CA ARG A 80 17.93 -20.22 2.22
C ARG A 80 17.74 -21.65 1.70
N GLU A 81 16.62 -21.97 1.06
CA GLU A 81 16.46 -23.26 0.38
C GLU A 81 17.18 -23.17 -0.97
N GLU A 82 18.23 -23.97 -1.10
CA GLU A 82 18.90 -24.25 -2.36
C GLU A 82 17.90 -24.83 -3.37
N THR A 83 17.95 -24.31 -4.59
CA THR A 83 17.15 -24.76 -5.73
C THR A 83 17.60 -26.14 -6.20
N THR A 84 17.19 -27.18 -5.50
CA THR A 84 17.21 -28.56 -6.02
C THR A 84 15.78 -29.03 -6.17
N ILE A 85 15.30 -28.98 -7.42
CA ILE A 85 14.01 -29.56 -7.81
C ILE A 85 14.16 -31.08 -7.68
N PRO A 86 13.44 -31.78 -6.76
CA PRO A 86 13.48 -33.23 -6.73
C PRO A 86 12.80 -33.77 -7.99
N LYS A 87 13.39 -34.80 -8.60
CA LYS A 87 12.84 -35.49 -9.79
C LYS A 87 11.38 -35.89 -9.57
N MET A 88 10.57 -35.62 -10.60
CA MET A 88 9.11 -35.65 -10.62
C MET A 88 8.42 -37.00 -10.31
N GLU A 89 9.15 -38.11 -10.33
CA GLU A 89 8.55 -39.45 -10.38
C GLU A 89 8.18 -40.05 -9.02
N ILE A 90 8.69 -39.52 -7.90
CA ILE A 90 8.51 -40.14 -6.56
C ILE A 90 7.27 -39.59 -5.82
N LEU A 91 6.69 -38.47 -6.24
CA LEU A 91 5.79 -37.69 -5.40
C LEU A 91 4.27 -37.92 -5.62
N VAL A 92 3.86 -38.80 -6.53
CA VAL A 92 2.44 -38.96 -6.94
C VAL A 92 1.51 -39.26 -5.75
N GLY A 93 1.95 -40.03 -4.75
CA GLY A 93 1.16 -40.36 -3.55
C GLY A 93 1.15 -39.29 -2.46
N MET A 94 2.15 -38.40 -2.40
CA MET A 94 2.23 -37.36 -1.36
C MET A 94 1.43 -36.10 -1.70
N TYR A 95 1.17 -35.86 -2.99
CA TYR A 95 0.43 -34.68 -3.46
C TYR A 95 -1.05 -34.65 -3.04
N GLU A 96 -1.65 -35.80 -2.67
CA GLU A 96 -3.06 -35.91 -2.30
C GLU A 96 -3.37 -35.51 -0.86
N THR A 97 -2.35 -35.46 0.02
CA THR A 97 -2.55 -35.15 1.45
C THR A 97 -2.95 -33.70 1.71
N ILE A 98 -2.69 -32.80 0.76
CA ILE A 98 -2.91 -31.36 0.91
C ILE A 98 -3.70 -30.85 -0.29
N ASP A 99 -4.84 -30.21 -0.01
CA ASP A 99 -5.63 -29.50 -1.01
C ASP A 99 -4.90 -28.21 -1.44
N TRP A 100 -3.91 -28.38 -2.33
CA TRP A 100 -3.07 -27.33 -2.85
C TRP A 100 -3.87 -26.27 -3.60
N ARG A 101 -4.95 -26.67 -4.27
CA ARG A 101 -5.87 -25.75 -4.95
C ARG A 101 -6.47 -24.79 -3.94
N ARG A 102 -7.04 -25.30 -2.84
CA ARG A 102 -7.62 -24.47 -1.79
C ARG A 102 -6.57 -23.61 -1.08
N TRP A 103 -5.40 -24.18 -0.78
CA TRP A 103 -4.31 -23.44 -0.17
C TRP A 103 -3.83 -22.26 -1.04
N CYS A 104 -3.60 -22.51 -2.34
CA CYS A 104 -3.20 -21.47 -3.31
C CYS A 104 -4.26 -20.39 -3.43
N ARG A 105 -5.55 -20.76 -3.52
CA ARG A 105 -6.65 -19.80 -3.60
C ARG A 105 -6.72 -18.91 -2.36
N ASP A 106 -6.73 -19.51 -1.18
CA ASP A 106 -6.90 -18.78 0.08
C ASP A 106 -5.68 -17.89 0.38
N THR A 107 -4.48 -18.35 0.04
CA THR A 107 -3.24 -17.56 0.14
C THR A 107 -3.24 -16.41 -0.87
N HIS A 108 -3.68 -16.65 -2.12
CA HIS A 108 -3.77 -15.60 -3.13
C HIS A 108 -4.75 -14.50 -2.71
N VAL A 109 -5.94 -14.85 -2.22
CA VAL A 109 -6.93 -13.90 -1.68
C VAL A 109 -6.34 -13.12 -0.50
N THR A 110 -5.61 -13.79 0.38
CA THR A 110 -4.97 -13.15 1.53
C THR A 110 -3.87 -12.16 1.10
N LEU A 111 -3.05 -12.54 0.11
CA LEU A 111 -2.01 -11.69 -0.45
C LEU A 111 -2.59 -10.45 -1.14
N VAL A 112 -3.61 -10.61 -1.98
CA VAL A 112 -4.30 -9.49 -2.65
C VAL A 112 -4.88 -8.53 -1.62
N ARG A 113 -5.60 -9.06 -0.62
CA ARG A 113 -6.18 -8.24 0.46
C ARG A 113 -5.10 -7.53 1.28
N PHE A 114 -3.97 -8.19 1.56
CA PHE A 114 -2.83 -7.55 2.21
C PHE A 114 -2.33 -6.37 1.39
N ARG A 115 -2.05 -6.56 0.09
CA ARG A 115 -1.60 -5.49 -0.81
C ARG A 115 -2.57 -4.33 -0.82
N THR A 116 -3.86 -4.56 -1.07
CA THR A 116 -4.87 -3.49 -1.14
C THR A 116 -4.95 -2.70 0.17
N ASN A 117 -5.07 -3.39 1.32
CA ASN A 117 -5.18 -2.71 2.61
C ASN A 117 -3.93 -1.88 2.94
N ASN A 118 -2.77 -2.42 2.60
CA ASN A 118 -1.50 -1.83 2.96
C ASN A 118 -1.13 -0.67 2.03
N THR A 119 -1.40 -0.77 0.72
CA THR A 119 -1.33 0.36 -0.22
C THR A 119 -2.28 1.48 0.21
N GLY A 120 -3.53 1.16 0.57
CA GLY A 120 -4.48 2.18 1.06
C GLY A 120 -4.01 2.86 2.35
N PHE A 121 -3.40 2.11 3.28
CA PHE A 121 -2.80 2.69 4.47
C PHE A 121 -1.60 3.60 4.14
N ALA A 122 -0.69 3.16 3.27
CA ALA A 122 0.46 3.95 2.84
C ALA A 122 0.05 5.24 2.13
N GLN A 123 -0.93 5.18 1.23
CA GLN A 123 -1.50 6.35 0.56
C GLN A 123 -2.08 7.34 1.57
N ALA A 124 -2.88 6.87 2.53
CA ALA A 124 -3.44 7.75 3.58
C ALA A 124 -2.36 8.38 4.48
N MET A 125 -1.22 7.71 4.68
CA MET A 125 -0.07 8.29 5.38
C MET A 125 0.60 9.40 4.57
N SER A 126 0.83 9.18 3.27
CA SER A 126 1.37 10.18 2.36
C SER A 126 0.47 11.41 2.27
N SER A 127 -0.83 11.22 2.05
CA SER A 127 -1.79 12.32 1.98
C SER A 127 -1.86 13.13 3.29
N LEU A 128 -1.77 12.47 4.46
CA LEU A 128 -1.70 13.19 5.73
C LEU A 128 -0.42 14.05 5.83
N GLN A 129 0.70 13.55 5.31
CA GLN A 129 1.96 14.29 5.32
C GLN A 129 1.89 15.50 4.39
N GLU A 130 1.33 15.35 3.20
CA GLU A 130 1.06 16.45 2.26
C GLU A 130 0.16 17.52 2.89
N LEU A 131 -0.95 17.13 3.50
CA LEU A 131 -1.84 18.07 4.19
C LEU A 131 -1.13 18.79 5.35
N LYS A 132 -0.24 18.11 6.09
CA LYS A 132 0.57 18.74 7.14
C LYS A 132 1.56 19.76 6.58
N THR A 133 2.15 19.49 5.42
CA THR A 133 3.03 20.46 4.72
C THR A 133 2.25 21.64 4.16
N GLU A 134 1.06 21.41 3.59
CA GLU A 134 0.18 22.49 3.15
C GLU A 134 -0.23 23.37 4.34
N ARG A 135 -0.59 22.76 5.47
CA ARG A 135 -0.90 23.49 6.71
C ARG A 135 0.26 24.37 7.17
N SER A 136 1.51 23.90 7.13
CA SER A 136 2.66 24.74 7.52
C SER A 136 2.86 25.89 6.56
N GLN A 137 2.78 25.65 5.25
CA GLN A 137 2.89 26.69 4.21
C GLN A 137 1.79 27.75 4.36
N LEU A 138 0.55 27.34 4.64
CA LEU A 138 -0.56 28.28 4.88
C LEU A 138 -0.35 29.12 6.16
N LYS A 139 0.23 28.52 7.22
CA LYS A 139 0.58 29.27 8.43
C LYS A 139 1.67 30.29 8.19
N GLU A 140 2.68 29.96 7.39
CA GLU A 140 3.76 30.87 6.97
C GLU A 140 3.20 32.01 6.11
N ALA A 141 2.37 31.70 5.10
CA ALA A 141 1.70 32.71 4.28
C ALA A 141 0.85 33.66 5.13
N MET A 142 0.11 33.15 6.11
CA MET A 142 -0.66 33.98 7.03
C MET A 142 0.23 34.88 7.90
N GLN A 143 1.38 34.39 8.35
CA GLN A 143 2.36 35.22 9.07
C GLN A 143 2.95 36.31 8.17
N SER A 144 3.26 35.99 6.91
CA SER A 144 3.73 36.95 5.92
C SER A 144 2.73 38.09 5.69
N VAL A 145 1.43 37.76 5.51
CA VAL A 145 0.36 38.77 5.37
C VAL A 145 0.22 39.64 6.63
N LYS A 146 0.41 39.07 7.82
CA LYS A 146 0.41 39.85 9.07
C LYS A 146 1.61 40.79 9.15
N ALA A 147 2.79 40.31 8.76
CA ALA A 147 4.02 41.10 8.75
C ALA A 147 3.94 42.26 7.74
N SER A 148 3.45 42.01 6.52
CA SER A 148 3.24 43.06 5.52
C SER A 148 2.23 44.10 5.98
N SER A 149 1.09 43.66 6.53
CA SER A 149 0.09 44.57 7.10
C SER A 149 0.66 45.44 8.24
N HIS A 150 1.56 44.89 9.06
CA HIS A 150 2.23 45.65 10.12
C HIS A 150 3.21 46.68 9.55
N SER A 151 4.01 46.28 8.55
CA SER A 151 4.89 47.18 7.80
C SER A 151 4.12 48.33 7.15
N ASP A 152 3.01 48.02 6.46
CA ASP A 152 2.14 49.02 5.83
C ASP A 152 1.54 50.00 6.85
N LYS A 153 1.22 49.53 8.06
CA LYS A 153 0.75 50.38 9.16
C LYS A 153 1.86 51.30 9.66
N HIS A 154 3.10 50.81 9.75
CA HIS A 154 4.25 51.61 10.13
C HIS A 154 4.56 52.69 9.08
N THR A 155 4.60 52.31 7.80
CA THR A 155 4.77 53.24 6.67
C THR A 155 3.68 54.31 6.65
N ARG A 156 2.42 53.93 6.90
CA ARG A 156 1.31 54.90 7.05
C ARG A 156 1.54 55.90 8.16
N ARG A 157 2.03 55.48 9.33
CA ARG A 157 2.34 56.39 10.44
C ARG A 157 3.42 57.40 10.06
N LEU A 158 4.48 56.95 9.37
CA LEU A 158 5.54 57.83 8.86
C LEU A 158 4.98 58.83 7.83
N GLN A 159 4.16 58.37 6.88
CA GLN A 159 3.52 59.24 5.90
C GLN A 159 2.64 60.31 6.57
N MET A 160 1.87 59.95 7.61
CA MET A 160 1.02 60.89 8.35
C MET A 160 1.80 62.04 9.00
N ASN A 161 3.07 61.84 9.38
CA ASN A 161 3.91 62.91 9.91
C ASN A 161 4.28 63.95 8.83
N CYS A 162 4.30 63.55 7.55
CA CYS A 162 4.62 64.41 6.41
C CYS A 162 3.38 64.93 5.67
N VAL A 163 2.17 64.56 6.10
CA VAL A 163 0.90 64.90 5.42
C VAL A 163 0.66 66.40 5.29
N LYS A 164 1.14 67.21 6.25
CA LYS A 164 1.04 68.69 6.19
C LYS A 164 1.82 69.28 5.01
N TRP A 165 2.87 68.59 4.57
CA TRP A 165 3.76 68.98 3.47
C TRP A 165 3.35 68.35 2.12
N MET A 166 2.34 67.48 2.10
CA MET A 166 1.83 66.84 0.89
C MET A 166 0.74 67.67 0.19
N ASN A 167 0.86 67.79 -1.13
CA ASN A 167 -0.20 68.38 -1.96
C ASN A 167 -1.50 67.57 -1.92
N ARG A 168 -2.64 68.25 -2.12
CA ARG A 168 -4.00 67.69 -1.98
C ARG A 168 -4.21 66.43 -2.83
N THR A 169 -3.67 66.40 -4.05
CA THR A 169 -3.78 65.26 -4.97
C THR A 169 -3.04 64.02 -4.45
N HIS A 170 -1.82 64.18 -3.95
CA HIS A 170 -1.06 63.09 -3.33
C HIS A 170 -1.72 62.57 -2.06
N ARG A 171 -2.34 63.46 -1.25
CA ARG A 171 -3.12 63.03 -0.06
C ARG A 171 -4.30 62.13 -0.45
N ARG A 172 -5.03 62.48 -1.51
CA ARG A 172 -6.14 61.65 -2.02
C ARG A 172 -5.65 60.31 -2.57
N GLN A 173 -4.58 60.30 -3.34
CA GLN A 173 -3.98 59.06 -3.88
C GLN A 173 -3.47 58.13 -2.77
N ALA A 174 -2.78 58.67 -1.77
CA ALA A 174 -2.31 57.90 -0.62
C ALA A 174 -3.47 57.30 0.18
N ALA A 175 -4.53 58.08 0.43
CA ALA A 175 -5.73 57.58 1.11
C ALA A 175 -6.42 56.46 0.34
N ALA A 176 -6.58 56.61 -0.98
CA ALA A 176 -7.16 55.57 -1.84
C ALA A 176 -6.31 54.29 -1.86
N SER A 177 -4.99 54.42 -2.07
CA SER A 177 -4.05 53.29 -2.07
C SER A 177 -4.06 52.55 -0.72
N ASN A 178 -4.03 53.29 0.39
CA ASN A 178 -4.08 52.72 1.74
C ASN A 178 -5.39 51.97 2.03
N SER A 179 -6.51 52.46 1.52
CA SER A 179 -7.81 51.80 1.63
C SER A 179 -7.83 50.49 0.84
N ILE A 180 -7.35 50.52 -0.41
CA ILE A 180 -7.27 49.34 -1.29
C ILE A 180 -6.34 48.28 -0.69
N GLN A 181 -5.16 48.67 -0.21
CA GLN A 181 -4.23 47.74 0.45
C GLN A 181 -4.82 47.11 1.71
N ALA A 182 -5.51 47.88 2.54
CA ALA A 182 -6.16 47.35 3.74
C ALA A 182 -7.27 46.34 3.41
N GLN A 183 -8.07 46.63 2.38
CA GLN A 183 -9.12 45.73 1.91
C GLN A 183 -8.53 44.45 1.31
N ASN A 184 -7.49 44.55 0.49
CA ASN A 184 -6.81 43.39 -0.10
C ASN A 184 -6.17 42.50 0.97
N ALA A 185 -5.53 43.09 1.99
CA ALA A 185 -4.96 42.33 3.11
C ALA A 185 -6.03 41.62 3.94
N ALA A 186 -7.19 42.26 4.15
CA ALA A 186 -8.32 41.65 4.86
C ALA A 186 -8.90 40.46 4.09
N LEU A 187 -9.11 40.61 2.77
CA LEU A 187 -9.59 39.53 1.89
C LEU A 187 -8.59 38.37 1.83
N SER A 188 -7.30 38.66 1.64
CA SER A 188 -6.24 37.64 1.63
C SER A 188 -6.17 36.88 2.95
N LYS A 189 -6.27 37.57 4.09
CA LYS A 189 -6.29 36.93 5.40
C LYS A 189 -7.53 36.03 5.57
N ALA A 190 -8.71 36.49 5.16
CA ALA A 190 -9.94 35.71 5.25
C ALA A 190 -9.85 34.43 4.39
N GLU A 191 -9.34 34.53 3.17
CA GLU A 191 -9.12 33.39 2.28
C GLU A 191 -8.13 32.39 2.85
N LEU A 192 -6.97 32.85 3.35
CA LEU A 192 -5.98 31.98 3.99
C LEU A 192 -6.54 31.26 5.21
N THR A 193 -7.37 31.96 6.01
CA THR A 193 -8.02 31.36 7.19
C THR A 193 -9.02 30.28 6.79
N ALA A 194 -9.83 30.52 5.73
CA ALA A 194 -10.76 29.54 5.22
C ALA A 194 -10.06 28.30 4.63
N ARG A 195 -8.97 28.50 3.87
CA ARG A 195 -8.14 27.41 3.35
C ARG A 195 -7.50 26.60 4.48
N LEU A 196 -6.95 27.27 5.50
CA LEU A 196 -6.34 26.62 6.66
C LEU A 196 -7.36 25.77 7.42
N GLN A 197 -8.57 26.30 7.67
CA GLN A 197 -9.64 25.53 8.31
C GLN A 197 -10.02 24.29 7.49
N LYS A 198 -10.11 24.42 6.16
CA LYS A 198 -10.39 23.29 5.27
C LYS A 198 -9.31 22.21 5.39
N VAL A 199 -8.04 22.59 5.36
CA VAL A 199 -6.91 21.65 5.51
C VAL A 199 -6.93 21.00 6.89
N GLU A 200 -7.21 21.75 7.96
CA GLU A 200 -7.32 21.19 9.33
C GLU A 200 -8.45 20.17 9.45
N ASN A 201 -9.62 20.45 8.85
CA ASN A 201 -10.73 19.51 8.78
C ASN A 201 -10.35 18.23 8.02
N SER A 202 -9.67 18.38 6.87
CA SER A 202 -9.17 17.23 6.10
C SER A 202 -8.17 16.40 6.89
N ILE A 203 -7.21 17.04 7.59
CA ILE A 203 -6.25 16.35 8.47
C ILE A 203 -6.99 15.55 9.54
N GLN A 204 -8.00 16.14 10.17
CA GLN A 204 -8.78 15.46 11.21
C GLN A 204 -9.54 14.25 10.65
N SER A 205 -10.20 14.39 9.49
CA SER A 205 -10.89 13.30 8.81
C SER A 205 -9.94 12.16 8.44
N THR A 206 -8.82 12.48 7.77
CA THR A 206 -7.82 11.48 7.37
C THR A 206 -7.19 10.81 8.59
N ALA A 207 -6.91 11.55 9.67
CA ALA A 207 -6.37 10.97 10.90
C ALA A 207 -7.33 10.00 11.59
N GLN A 208 -8.65 10.27 11.56
CA GLN A 208 -9.66 9.33 12.08
C GLN A 208 -9.69 8.04 11.24
N GLU A 209 -9.69 8.16 9.91
CA GLU A 209 -9.70 7.00 9.00
C GLU A 209 -8.42 6.15 9.10
N GLN A 210 -7.27 6.77 9.40
CA GLN A 210 -5.98 6.08 9.54
C GLN A 210 -6.01 4.97 10.58
N PHE A 211 -6.74 5.13 11.70
CA PHE A 211 -6.86 4.07 12.70
C PHE A 211 -7.54 2.82 12.13
N GLY A 212 -8.62 3.02 11.37
CA GLY A 212 -9.34 1.94 10.69
C GLY A 212 -8.47 1.24 9.64
N LEU A 213 -7.76 2.03 8.82
CA LEU A 213 -6.84 1.52 7.80
C LEU A 213 -5.69 0.73 8.43
N ARG A 214 -5.05 1.26 9.48
CA ARG A 214 -3.99 0.58 10.22
C ARG A 214 -4.47 -0.75 10.80
N LYS A 215 -5.66 -0.78 11.41
CA LYS A 215 -6.26 -2.00 11.96
C LYS A 215 -6.48 -3.06 10.89
N ARG A 216 -7.04 -2.66 9.73
CA ARG A 216 -7.26 -3.57 8.58
C ARG A 216 -5.94 -4.11 8.03
N ALA A 217 -4.97 -3.23 7.80
CA ALA A 217 -3.66 -3.59 7.28
C ALA A 217 -2.88 -4.52 8.23
N THR A 218 -2.90 -4.24 9.55
CA THR A 218 -2.31 -5.11 10.57
C THR A 218 -2.97 -6.49 10.61
N LYS A 219 -4.31 -6.54 10.53
CA LYS A 219 -5.04 -7.81 10.51
C LYS A 219 -4.73 -8.64 9.25
N SER A 220 -4.63 -8.00 8.09
CA SER A 220 -4.24 -8.71 6.85
C SER A 220 -2.78 -9.16 6.87
N LEU A 221 -1.87 -8.37 7.46
CA LEU A 221 -0.47 -8.75 7.65
C LEU A 221 -0.36 -9.99 8.54
N HIS A 222 -1.06 -10.01 9.68
CA HIS A 222 -1.07 -11.17 10.57
C HIS A 222 -1.57 -12.42 9.84
N LYS A 223 -2.71 -12.31 9.13
CA LYS A 223 -3.24 -13.43 8.33
C LYS A 223 -2.26 -13.92 7.27
N LEU A 224 -1.59 -13.01 6.56
CA LEU A 224 -0.59 -13.38 5.56
C LEU A 224 0.57 -14.12 6.22
N ASN A 225 1.13 -13.59 7.30
CA ASN A 225 2.20 -14.25 8.06
C ASN A 225 1.82 -15.64 8.54
N THR A 226 0.60 -15.83 9.05
CA THR A 226 0.11 -17.15 9.44
C THR A 226 0.02 -18.11 8.26
N GLN A 227 -0.48 -17.65 7.09
CA GLN A 227 -0.55 -18.48 5.89
C GLN A 227 0.84 -18.86 5.37
N LEU A 228 1.79 -17.92 5.40
CA LEU A 228 3.18 -18.20 5.01
C LEU A 228 3.84 -19.19 5.96
N ALA A 229 3.70 -19.01 7.27
CA ALA A 229 4.26 -19.94 8.25
C ALA A 229 3.71 -21.36 8.04
N LYS A 230 2.39 -21.49 7.79
CA LYS A 230 1.76 -22.78 7.47
C LYS A 230 2.29 -23.38 6.16
N GLY A 231 2.35 -22.59 5.09
CA GLY A 231 2.82 -23.05 3.79
C GLY A 231 4.30 -23.44 3.78
N THR A 232 5.16 -22.67 4.45
CA THR A 232 6.58 -22.98 4.60
C THR A 232 6.80 -24.24 5.43
N LYS A 233 6.03 -24.44 6.52
CA LYS A 233 6.08 -25.68 7.29
C LYS A 233 5.71 -26.89 6.42
N VAL A 234 4.58 -26.79 5.72
CA VAL A 234 4.09 -27.84 4.82
C VAL A 234 5.14 -28.20 3.75
N LEU A 235 5.74 -27.22 3.09
CA LEU A 235 6.76 -27.50 2.08
C LEU A 235 8.03 -28.13 2.66
N ARG A 236 8.43 -27.71 3.86
CA ARG A 236 9.57 -28.29 4.57
C ARG A 236 9.29 -29.75 4.95
N ASP A 237 8.11 -30.02 5.50
CA ASP A 237 7.70 -31.37 5.89
C ASP A 237 7.70 -32.29 4.65
N LEU A 238 7.18 -31.81 3.51
CA LEU A 238 7.23 -32.55 2.24
C LEU A 238 8.65 -32.78 1.71
N GLY A 239 9.55 -31.79 1.83
CA GLY A 239 10.96 -31.95 1.48
C GLY A 239 11.69 -32.96 2.37
N ALA A 240 11.43 -32.91 3.67
CA ALA A 240 12.00 -33.85 4.64
C ALA A 240 11.53 -35.30 4.40
N HIS A 241 10.28 -35.49 3.98
CA HIS A 241 9.78 -36.82 3.60
C HIS A 241 10.44 -37.35 2.32
N THR A 242 10.68 -36.49 1.31
CA THR A 242 11.39 -36.92 0.08
C THR A 242 12.86 -37.27 0.32
N ASP A 243 13.51 -36.65 1.30
CA ASP A 243 14.89 -36.96 1.67
C ASP A 243 14.96 -38.26 2.50
N ALA A 244 13.97 -38.52 3.35
CA ALA A 244 13.88 -39.77 4.13
C ALA A 244 13.65 -41.01 3.24
N GLU A 245 12.80 -40.90 2.21
CA GLU A 245 12.56 -42.01 1.26
C GLU A 245 13.78 -42.28 0.36
N ARG A 246 14.61 -41.27 0.07
CA ARG A 246 15.87 -41.43 -0.67
C ARG A 246 16.98 -42.12 0.11
N ILE A 247 16.91 -42.12 1.45
CA ILE A 247 17.91 -42.77 2.32
C ILE A 247 17.60 -44.26 2.50
N VAL A 248 16.39 -44.71 2.13
CA VAL A 248 15.91 -46.09 2.33
C VAL A 248 15.92 -46.91 1.02
N ALA A 249 16.38 -46.35 -0.09
CA ALA A 249 16.57 -47.03 -1.38
C ALA A 249 18.06 -47.23 -1.70
#